data_AF-A0A6H5G6C3-F1
#
_entry.id   AF-A0A6H5G6C3-F1
#
_cell.length_a   1.000
_cell.length_b   1.000
_cell.length_c   1.000
_cell.angle_alpha   90.00
_cell.angle_beta   90.00
_cell.angle_gamma   90.00
#
_symmetry.space_group_name_H-M   'P 1'
#
loop_
_entity.id
_entity.type
_entity.pdbx_description
1 polymer ?
#
loop_
_entity_poly.entity_id
_entity_poly.type
_entity_poly.pdbx_seq_one_letter_code
_entity_poly.pdbx_strand_id
1 'polypeptide(L)' 'MEDQNCRTPSVGQRIQVGDSRGTVMYVGPVPPTKGIWLGIDWDDPSRGKHDGVYDGQRYFQA' A
#
# COMPACT_ATOMS: atom_id res chain seq x y z
N MET A 1 19.14 16.35 -15.06
CA MET A 1 17.85 16.43 -14.36
C MET A 1 17.74 15.15 -13.59
N GLU A 2 18.29 15.11 -12.38
CA GLU A 2 18.24 13.93 -11.53
C GLU A 2 16.92 14.00 -10.76
N ASP A 3 16.05 13.03 -11.02
CA ASP A 3 14.72 12.94 -10.43
C ASP A 3 14.81 12.94 -8.90
N GLN A 4 14.24 13.99 -8.31
CA GLN A 4 14.18 14.13 -6.87
C GLN A 4 13.28 13.03 -6.30
N ASN A 5 13.89 12.12 -5.53
CA ASN A 5 13.26 11.40 -4.41
C ASN A 5 12.33 10.20 -4.73
N CYS A 6 12.81 9.19 -5.47
CA CYS A 6 12.19 7.85 -5.49
C CYS A 6 12.46 7.07 -4.18
N ARG A 7 11.94 7.55 -3.05
CA ARG A 7 11.92 6.76 -1.81
C ARG A 7 10.67 5.90 -1.81
N THR A 8 10.83 4.59 -1.71
CA THR A 8 9.72 3.67 -1.43
C THR A 8 8.99 4.16 -0.18
N PRO A 9 7.65 4.31 -0.21
CA PRO A 9 6.90 4.72 0.96
C PRO A 9 7.17 3.80 2.14
N SER A 10 7.24 4.37 3.34
CA SER A 10 7.41 3.60 4.58
C SER A 10 6.04 3.24 5.19
N VAL A 11 5.97 2.15 5.95
CA VAL A 11 4.78 1.85 6.77
C VAL A 11 4.51 3.02 7.72
N GLY A 12 3.23 3.40 7.87
CA GLY A 12 2.75 4.56 8.59
C GLY A 12 2.74 5.86 7.77
N GLN A 13 3.36 5.88 6.59
CA GLN A 13 3.37 7.06 5.74
C GLN A 13 1.97 7.33 5.15
N ARG A 14 1.55 8.59 5.22
CA ARG A 14 0.37 9.09 4.51
C ARG A 14 0.70 9.34 3.06
N ILE A 15 -0.13 8.84 2.16
CA ILE A 15 0.04 9.01 0.72
C ILE A 15 -1.25 9.52 0.08
N GLN A 16 -1.10 10.11 -1.10
CA GLN A 16 -2.21 10.51 -1.95
C GLN A 16 -2.00 9.95 -3.36
N VAL A 17 -3.03 9.32 -3.91
CA VAL A 17 -3.04 8.78 -5.27
C VAL A 17 -4.28 9.32 -5.97
N GLY A 18 -4.10 10.32 -6.84
CA GLY A 18 -5.21 11.13 -7.36
C GLY A 18 -5.84 11.96 -6.23
N ASP A 19 -7.16 11.86 -6.06
CA ASP A 19 -7.90 12.54 -4.99
C ASP A 19 -8.03 11.70 -3.71
N SER A 20 -7.56 10.45 -3.75
CA SER A 20 -7.73 9.51 -2.64
C SER A 20 -6.50 9.47 -1.74
N ARG A 21 -6.75 9.44 -0.43
CA ARG A 21 -5.72 9.44 0.62
C ARG A 21 -5.79 8.19 1.47
N GLY A 22 -4.64 7.77 1.99
CA GLY A 22 -4.53 6.58 2.82
C GLY A 22 -3.22 6.48 3.56
N THR A 23 -3.13 5.47 4.44
CA THR A 23 -1.95 5.13 5.22
C THR A 23 -1.32 3.86 4.66
N VAL A 24 -0.02 3.86 4.42
CA VAL A 24 0.73 2.66 4.05
C VAL A 24 0.80 1.74 5.26
N MET A 25 0.21 0.55 5.15
CA MET A 25 0.18 -0.47 6.22
C MET A 25 1.15 -1.62 5.95
N TYR A 26 1.54 -1.82 4.69
CA TYR A 26 2.48 -2.86 4.29
C TYR A 26 3.38 -2.38 3.15
N VAL A 27 4.65 -2.78 3.20
CA VAL A 27 5.65 -2.57 2.14
C VAL A 27 6.43 -3.86 2.00
N GLY A 28 6.19 -4.62 0.92
CA GLY A 28 6.90 -5.89 0.74
C GLY A 28 6.38 -6.74 -0.40
N PRO A 29 6.98 -7.92 -0.62
CA PRO A 29 6.53 -8.87 -1.64
C PRO A 29 5.17 -9.49 -1.27
N VAL A 30 4.40 -9.91 -2.28
CA VAL A 30 3.14 -10.66 -2.13
C VAL A 30 3.17 -11.85 -3.09
N PRO A 31 3.70 -13.02 -2.71
CA PRO A 31 3.75 -14.17 -3.61
C PRO A 31 2.36 -14.59 -4.12
N PRO A 32 2.25 -15.12 -5.36
CA PRO A 32 3.32 -15.34 -6.34
C PRO A 32 3.60 -14.11 -7.23
N THR A 33 3.08 -12.94 -6.89
CA THR A 33 3.28 -11.73 -7.69
C THR A 33 4.75 -11.27 -7.67
N LYS A 34 5.15 -10.48 -8.68
CA LYS A 34 6.51 -9.92 -8.76
C LYS A 34 6.54 -8.50 -8.20
N GLY A 35 7.65 -8.14 -7.55
CA GLY A 35 7.91 -6.78 -7.07
C GLY A 35 7.44 -6.50 -5.65
N ILE A 36 7.55 -5.23 -5.26
CA ILE A 36 7.13 -4.72 -3.95
C ILE A 36 5.74 -4.13 -4.07
N TRP A 37 4.86 -4.53 -3.16
CA TRP A 37 3.50 -4.02 -3.03
C TRP A 37 3.37 -3.08 -1.84
N LEU A 38 2.45 -2.13 -1.98
CA LEU A 38 1.99 -1.28 -0.90
C LEU A 38 0.60 -1.73 -0.49
N GLY A 39 0.46 -2.22 0.75
CA GLY A 39 -0.84 -2.36 1.39
C GLY A 39 -1.26 -1.01 1.93
N ILE A 40 -2.43 -0.53 1.56
CA ILE A 40 -2.90 0.82 1.90
C ILE A 40 -4.26 0.70 2.55
N ASP A 41 -4.37 1.24 3.76
CA ASP A 41 -5.63 1.55 4.39
C ASP A 41 -6.11 2.92 3.86
N TRP A 42 -7.18 2.90 3.07
CA TRP A 42 -7.70 4.09 2.41
C TRP A 42 -8.72 4.80 3.31
N ASP A 43 -8.64 6.13 3.37
CA ASP A 43 -9.61 6.93 4.14
C ASP A 43 -11.04 6.74 3.64
N ASP A 44 -11.21 6.50 2.33
CA ASP A 44 -12.47 6.08 1.75
C ASP A 44 -12.56 4.56 1.78
N PRO A 45 -13.42 3.98 2.65
CA PRO A 45 -13.52 2.53 2.80
C PRO A 45 -14.05 1.85 1.53
N SER A 46 -14.71 2.58 0.62
CA SER A 46 -15.19 2.02 -0.65
C SER A 46 -14.08 1.77 -1.68
N ARG A 47 -12.88 2.35 -1.48
CA ARG A 47 -11.74 2.21 -2.39
C ARG A 47 -10.86 1.01 -2.09
N GLY A 48 -10.86 0.52 -0.85
CA GLY A 48 -10.16 -0.69 -0.45
C GLY A 48 -10.72 -1.91 -1.16
N LYS A 49 -9.86 -2.69 -1.83
CA LYS A 49 -10.27 -3.95 -2.47
C LYS A 49 -10.27 -5.14 -1.49
N HIS A 50 -9.49 -5.04 -0.42
CA HIS A 50 -9.27 -6.10 0.56
C HIS A 50 -8.89 -5.50 1.93
N ASP A 51 -9.11 -6.25 3.01
CA ASP A 51 -8.76 -5.90 4.40
C ASP A 51 -7.29 -6.22 4.76
N GLY A 52 -6.48 -6.61 3.77
CA GLY A 52 -5.07 -6.96 3.93
C GLY A 52 -4.79 -8.46 3.90
N VAL A 53 -5.76 -9.29 3.54
CA VAL A 53 -5.57 -10.71 3.21
C VAL A 53 -5.46 -10.91 1.70
N TYR A 54 -4.46 -11.67 1.27
CA TYR A 54 -4.33 -12.15 -0.11
C TYR A 54 -3.96 -13.63 -0.09
N ASP A 55 -4.73 -14.45 -0.83
CA ASP A 55 -4.56 -15.90 -0.94
C ASP A 55 -4.45 -16.63 0.43
N GLY A 56 -5.31 -16.24 1.38
CA GLY A 56 -5.34 -16.81 2.73
C GLY A 56 -4.24 -16.30 3.68
N GLN A 57 -3.25 -15.56 3.19
CA GLN A 57 -2.20 -14.95 4.00
C GLN A 57 -2.56 -13.52 4.39
N ARG A 58 -2.45 -13.18 5.68
CA ARG A 58 -2.62 -11.81 6.17
C ARG A 58 -1.29 -11.05 6.12
N TYR A 59 -1.34 -9.85 5.54
CA TYR A 59 -0.21 -8.92 5.43
C TYR A 59 -0.39 -7.69 6.32
N PHE A 60 -1.63 -7.19 6.43
CA PHE A 60 -2.00 -6.09 7.31
C PHE A 60 -3.48 -6.18 7.71
N GLN A 61 -3.91 -5.25 8.55
CA GLN A 61 -5.32 -4.98 8.86
C GLN A 61 -5.57 -3.52 8.49
N ALA A 62 -6.48 -3.29 7.55
CA ALA A 62 -7.12 -1.98 7.33
C ALA A 62 -8.34 -1.85 8.25
#